data_AF-A0A2D8RID5-F1
#
_entry.id   AF-A0A2D8RID5-F1
#
_cell.length_a   1.000
_cell.length_b   1.000
_cell.length_c   1.000
_cell.angle_alpha   90.00
_cell.angle_beta   90.00
_cell.angle_gamma   90.00
#
_symmetry.space_group_name_H-M   'P 1'
#
loop_
_entity.id
_entity.type
_entity.pdbx_description
1 polymer ?
#
loop_
_entity_poly.entity_id
_entity_poly.type
_entity_poly.pdbx_seq_one_letter_code
_entity_poly.pdbx_strand_id
1 'polypeptide(L)' 'MKAILIFLSLLSVVGCNNKAVYDNIQYNKRTDCLKVPASEYEQCMEGVDRSYEEYERQRKAVIDG' A
#
# COMPACT_ATOMS: atom_id res chain seq x y z
N MET A 1 -23.78 -4.56 -29.89
CA MET A 1 -22.35 -4.14 -30.01
C MET A 1 -21.98 -3.00 -29.06
N LYS A 2 -22.66 -1.83 -29.08
CA LYS A 2 -22.33 -0.69 -28.19
C LYS A 2 -22.37 -1.01 -26.69
N ALA A 3 -23.39 -1.75 -26.23
CA ALA A 3 -23.52 -2.14 -24.82
C ALA A 3 -22.38 -3.07 -24.33
N ILE A 4 -21.86 -3.92 -25.22
CA ILE A 4 -20.75 -4.84 -24.90
C ILE A 4 -19.47 -4.04 -24.69
N LEU A 5 -19.21 -3.02 -25.51
CA LEU A 5 -18.04 -2.15 -25.37
C LEU A 5 -18.09 -1.33 -24.06
N ILE A 6 -19.27 -0.86 -23.66
CA ILE A 6 -19.47 -0.16 -22.38
C ILE A 6 -19.19 -1.13 -21.22
N PHE A 7 -19.73 -2.35 -21.27
CA PHE A 7 -19.45 -3.38 -20.26
C PHE A 7 -17.97 -3.75 -20.18
N LEU A 8 -17.28 -3.84 -21.32
CA LEU A 8 -15.86 -4.15 -21.38
C LEU A 8 -15.01 -3.02 -20.78
N SER A 9 -15.42 -1.75 -20.99
CA SER A 9 -14.75 -0.59 -20.40
C SER A 9 -14.93 -0.45 -18.88
N LEU A 10 -16.00 -1.02 -18.31
CA LEU A 10 -16.21 -1.03 -16.86
C LEU A 10 -15.33 -2.06 -16.15
N LEU A 11 -14.97 -3.15 -16.84
CA LEU A 11 -14.11 -4.21 -16.32
C LEU A 11 -12.61 -3.86 -16.35
N SER A 12 -12.19 -2.76 -16.96
CA SER A 12 -10.77 -2.35 -16.94
C SER A 12 -10.37 -1.63 -15.66
N VAL A 13 -11.32 -1.25 -14.79
CA VAL A 13 -11.06 -0.48 -13.57
C VAL A 13 -10.79 -1.38 -12.35
N VAL A 14 -11.01 -2.70 -12.44
CA VAL A 14 -10.91 -3.62 -11.27
C VAL A 14 -9.47 -4.00 -10.88
N GLY A 15 -8.45 -3.37 -11.46
CA GLY A 15 -7.05 -3.76 -11.35
C GLY A 15 -6.20 -2.99 -10.33
N CYS A 16 -6.77 -2.40 -9.27
CA CYS A 16 -5.94 -1.78 -8.22
C CYS A 16 -5.12 -2.85 -7.50
N ASN A 17 -3.82 -2.93 -7.82
CA ASN A 17 -2.89 -3.83 -7.16
C ASN A 17 -2.58 -3.30 -5.75
N ASN A 18 -3.14 -3.96 -4.73
CA ASN A 18 -2.93 -3.60 -3.32
C ASN A 18 -1.45 -3.55 -2.92
N LYS A 19 -0.61 -4.41 -3.51
CA LYS A 19 0.85 -4.38 -3.28
C LYS A 19 1.46 -3.09 -3.81
N ALA A 20 1.09 -2.67 -5.02
CA ALA A 20 1.62 -1.44 -5.61
C ALA A 20 1.22 -0.19 -4.81
N VAL A 21 -0.01 -0.16 -4.29
CA VAL A 21 -0.48 0.90 -3.41
C VAL A 21 0.31 0.90 -2.10
N TYR A 22 0.47 -0.27 -1.47
CA TYR A 22 1.24 -0.41 -0.23
C TYR A 22 2.69 0.04 -0.40
N ASP A 23 3.37 -0.44 -1.46
CA ASP A 23 4.76 -0.12 -1.74
C ASP A 23 4.95 1.39 -1.94
N ASN A 24 4.01 2.07 -2.61
CA ASN A 24 4.04 3.52 -2.77
C ASN A 24 3.89 4.27 -1.44
N ILE A 25 2.98 3.81 -0.57
CA ILE A 25 2.80 4.39 0.77
C ILE A 25 4.07 4.23 1.61
N GLN A 26 4.67 3.03 1.64
CA GLN A 26 5.91 2.80 2.40
C GLN A 26 7.08 3.62 1.85
N TYR A 27 7.18 3.77 0.53
CA TYR A 27 8.16 4.65 -0.10
C TYR A 27 8.00 6.11 0.34
N ASN A 28 6.78 6.62 0.39
CA ASN A 28 6.50 7.99 0.83
C ASN A 28 6.85 8.16 2.31
N LYS A 29 6.46 7.22 3.18
CA LYS A 29 6.84 7.25 4.60
C LYS A 29 8.35 7.29 4.80
N ARG A 30 9.11 6.45 4.09
CA ARG A 30 10.57 6.47 4.13
C ARG A 30 11.12 7.84 3.74
N THR A 31 10.57 8.42 2.68
CA THR A 31 10.97 9.74 2.19
C THR A 31 10.64 10.85 3.20
N ASP A 32 9.52 10.74 3.90
CA ASP A 32 9.14 11.69 4.94
C ASP A 32 10.04 11.58 6.18
N CYS A 33 10.48 10.37 6.55
CA CYS A 33 11.45 10.21 7.63
C CYS A 33 12.81 10.85 7.32
N LEU A 34 13.19 10.98 6.05
CA LEU A 34 14.41 11.72 5.69
C LEU A 34 14.30 13.23 5.93
N LYS A 35 13.09 13.75 6.19
CA LYS A 35 12.83 15.18 6.41
C LYS A 35 12.74 15.54 7.90
N VAL A 36 12.61 14.55 8.80
CA VAL A 36 12.53 14.80 10.24
C VAL A 36 13.92 15.05 10.85
N PRO A 37 14.02 15.68 12.04
CA PRO A 37 15.28 15.82 12.74
C PRO A 37 15.95 14.48 13.03
N ALA A 38 17.29 14.45 13.10
CA ALA A 38 18.04 13.22 13.35
C ALA A 38 17.64 12.50 14.65
N SER A 39 17.22 13.23 15.68
CA SER A 39 16.73 12.67 16.94
C SER A 39 15.41 11.90 16.81
N GLU A 40 14.63 12.18 15.77
CA GLU A 40 13.31 11.58 15.54
C GLU A 40 13.32 10.54 14.41
N TYR A 41 14.43 10.44 13.66
CA TYR A 41 14.55 9.57 12.50
C TYR A 41 14.27 8.10 12.84
N GLU A 42 14.90 7.59 13.90
CA GLU A 42 14.79 6.17 14.28
C GLU A 42 13.36 5.82 14.69
N GLN A 43 12.69 6.73 15.43
CA GLN A 43 11.29 6.57 15.79
C GLN A 43 10.37 6.66 14.56
N CYS A 44 10.65 7.57 13.62
CA CYS A 44 9.87 7.68 12.37
C CYS A 44 9.98 6.42 11.51
N MET A 45 11.18 5.84 11.43
CA MET A 45 11.44 4.64 10.63
C MET A 45 10.80 3.38 11.22
N GLU A 46 10.27 3.43 12.44
CA GLU A 46 9.59 2.31 13.07
C GLU A 46 8.39 1.83 12.22
N GLY A 47 8.47 0.60 11.70
CA GLY A 47 7.42 0.02 10.86
C GLY A 47 7.42 0.44 9.39
N VAL A 48 8.37 1.27 8.93
CA VAL A 48 8.54 1.62 7.51
C VAL A 48 9.11 0.45 6.70
N ASP A 49 9.89 -0.44 7.33
CA ASP A 49 10.57 -1.57 6.67
C ASP A 49 9.77 -2.89 6.67
N ARG A 50 8.48 -2.85 7.01
CA ARG A 50 7.62 -4.04 6.97
C ARG A 50 7.33 -4.46 5.53
N SER A 51 7.53 -5.75 5.22
CA SER A 51 7.18 -6.30 3.90
C SER A 51 5.66 -6.36 3.69
N TYR A 52 5.24 -6.33 2.43
CA TYR A 52 3.82 -6.44 2.08
C TYR A 52 3.21 -7.76 2.59
N GLU A 53 3.95 -8.86 2.52
CA GLU A 53 3.49 -10.18 2.97
C GLU A 53 3.31 -10.24 4.49
N GLU A 54 4.16 -9.55 5.26
CA GLU A 54 3.97 -9.43 6.71
C GLU A 54 2.74 -8.57 7.03
N TYR A 55 2.60 -7.43 6.36
CA TYR A 55 1.42 -6.57 6.48
C TYR A 55 0.12 -7.33 6.17
N GLU A 56 0.08 -8.07 5.07
CA GLU A 56 -1.09 -8.87 4.66
C GLU A 56 -1.45 -9.93 5.70
N ARG A 57 -0.45 -10.65 6.22
CA ARG A 57 -0.66 -11.69 7.25
C ARG A 57 -1.23 -11.10 8.52
N GLN A 58 -0.66 -10.01 9.02
CA GLN A 58 -1.14 -9.33 10.23
C GLN A 58 -2.54 -8.76 10.02
N ARG A 59 -2.80 -8.13 8.87
CA ARG A 59 -4.13 -7.59 8.56
C ARG A 59 -5.19 -8.69 8.56
N LYS A 60 -4.91 -9.84 7.95
CA LYS A 60 -5.83 -10.99 7.96
C LYS A 60 -6.04 -11.54 9.36
N ALA A 61 -4.97 -11.67 10.16
CA ALA A 61 -5.09 -12.13 11.54
C ALA A 61 -5.99 -11.22 12.42
N VAL A 62 -6.04 -9.91 12.13
CA VAL A 62 -6.93 -8.97 12.83
C VAL A 62 -8.37 -9.03 12.32
N ILE A 63 -8.57 -9.30 11.02
CA ILE A 63 -9.91 -9.34 10.41
C ILE A 63 -10.61 -10.68 10.67
N ASP A 64 -9.85 -11.78 10.64
CA ASP A 64 -10.36 -13.15 10.72
C ASP A 64 -10.29 -13.72 12.16
N GLY A 65 -9.77 -12.95 13.12
CA GLY A 65 -9.49 -13.36 14.50
C GLY A 65 -10.57 -13.00 15.51
#